data_AF-A0AA48QZW3-F1
#
_entry.id   AF-A0AA48QZW3-F1
#
_cell.length_a   1.000
_cell.length_b   1.000
_cell.length_c   1.000
_cell.angle_alpha   90.00
_cell.angle_beta   90.00
_cell.angle_gamma   90.00
#
_symmetry.space_group_name_H-M   'P 1'
#
loop_
_entity.id
_entity.type
_entity.pdbx_description
1 polymer ?
#
loop_
_entity_poly.entity_id
_entity_poly.type
_entity_poly.pdbx_seq_one_letter_code
_entity_poly.pdbx_strand_id
1 'polypeptide(L)'
;MVGLHAKEPKKPQKPNQLPSAIEQEILAYVARYPADGPKRIYYELKAEGIQLGESGIYNVLRRNHLSRREQRLEFSKNKAMHF
;
A
#
# COMPACT_ATOMS: atom_id res chain seq x y z
N MET A 1 8.66 22.61 39.67
CA MET A 1 9.07 21.44 38.86
C MET A 1 8.37 21.54 37.52
N VAL A 2 9.06 21.94 36.45
CA VAL A 2 8.47 21.99 35.11
C VAL A 2 8.82 20.69 34.41
N GLY A 3 7.82 19.81 34.27
CA GLY A 3 7.96 18.52 33.62
C GLY A 3 8.28 18.67 32.14
N LEU A 4 9.23 17.87 31.67
CA LEU A 4 9.55 17.68 30.26
C LEU A 4 8.26 17.34 29.50
N HIS A 5 7.81 18.24 28.62
CA HIS A 5 6.76 17.92 27.66
C HIS A 5 7.20 16.70 26.84
N ALA A 6 6.42 15.61 26.92
CA ALA A 6 6.63 14.42 26.13
C ALA A 6 6.48 14.78 24.65
N LYS A 7 7.62 14.98 23.97
CA LYS A 7 7.65 15.20 22.52
C LYS A 7 7.33 13.87 21.87
N GLU A 8 6.16 13.76 21.25
CA GLU A 8 5.79 12.57 20.51
C GLU A 8 6.85 12.31 19.41
N PRO A 9 7.34 11.06 19.26
CA PRO A 9 8.33 10.75 18.25
C PRO A 9 7.72 10.99 16.86
N LYS A 10 8.19 12.04 16.19
CA LYS A 10 7.85 12.30 14.78
C LYS A 10 8.31 11.09 13.96
N LYS A 11 7.36 10.38 13.34
CA LYS A 11 7.68 9.24 12.46
C LYS A 11 8.72 9.69 11.44
N PRO A 12 9.77 8.90 11.19
CA PRO A 12 10.81 9.25 10.24
C PRO A 12 10.16 9.51 8.88
N GLN A 13 10.43 10.68 8.28
CA GLN A 13 10.06 10.94 6.90
C GLN A 13 10.87 9.97 6.05
N LYS A 14 10.21 8.98 5.42
CA LYS A 14 10.86 8.05 4.50
C LYS A 14 10.86 8.70 3.12
N PRO A 15 12.00 9.22 2.61
CA PRO A 15 12.01 10.00 1.37
C PRO A 15 11.60 9.17 0.15
N ASN A 16 11.77 7.83 0.23
CA ASN A 16 11.47 6.89 -0.85
C ASN A 16 10.10 6.22 -0.68
N GLN A 17 9.18 6.83 0.06
CA GLN A 17 7.79 6.37 0.11
C GLN A 17 6.98 6.96 -1.04
N LEU A 18 6.12 6.14 -1.64
CA LEU A 18 5.13 6.65 -2.56
C LEU A 18 4.21 7.61 -1.78
N PRO A 19 3.64 8.64 -2.44
CA PRO A 19 2.61 9.45 -1.82
C PRO A 19 1.50 8.56 -1.27
N SER A 20 0.97 8.90 -0.10
CA SER A 20 -0.05 8.09 0.58
C SER A 20 -1.27 7.83 -0.31
N ALA A 21 -1.67 8.80 -1.14
CA ALA A 21 -2.74 8.64 -2.12
C ALA A 21 -2.49 7.48 -3.11
N ILE A 22 -1.27 7.35 -3.64
CA ILE A 22 -0.93 6.26 -4.56
C ILE A 22 -0.88 4.92 -3.83
N GLU A 23 -0.38 4.90 -2.59
CA GLU A 23 -0.44 3.67 -1.78
C GLU A 23 -1.89 3.23 -1.55
N GLN A 24 -2.81 4.16 -1.29
CA GLN A 24 -4.23 3.85 -1.14
C GLN A 24 -4.87 3.34 -2.43
N GLU A 25 -4.52 3.90 -3.59
CA GLU A 25 -4.97 3.39 -4.89
C GLU A 25 -4.50 1.95 -5.14
N ILE A 26 -3.24 1.64 -4.86
CA ILE A 26 -2.72 0.27 -4.95
C ILE A 26 -3.51 -0.67 -4.03
N LEU A 27 -3.76 -0.27 -2.78
CA LEU A 27 -4.53 -1.06 -1.83
C LEU A 27 -6.02 -1.18 -2.22
N ALA A 28 -6.58 -0.19 -2.89
CA ALA A 28 -7.94 -0.24 -3.43
C ALA A 28 -8.00 -1.22 -4.61
N TYR A 29 -7.03 -1.17 -5.52
CA TYR A 29 -6.89 -2.12 -6.62
C TYR A 29 -6.80 -3.55 -6.10
N VAL A 30 -5.90 -3.82 -5.14
CA VAL A 30 -5.70 -5.16 -4.57
C VAL A 30 -6.97 -5.71 -3.91
N ALA A 31 -7.77 -4.84 -3.30
CA ALA A 31 -9.03 -5.26 -2.70
C ALA A 31 -10.07 -5.71 -3.75
N ARG A 32 -10.06 -5.09 -4.94
CA ARG A 32 -10.93 -5.47 -6.06
C ARG A 32 -10.40 -6.69 -6.82
N TYR A 33 -9.08 -6.76 -7.01
CA TYR A 33 -8.40 -7.77 -7.82
C TYR A 33 -7.26 -8.47 -7.06
N PRO A 34 -7.56 -9.25 -6.00
CA PRO A 34 -6.53 -9.86 -5.15
C PRO A 34 -5.68 -10.94 -5.83
N ALA A 35 -6.17 -11.50 -6.93
CA ALA A 35 -5.46 -12.49 -7.73
C ALA A 35 -4.22 -11.91 -8.42
N ASP A 36 -4.21 -10.60 -8.67
CA ASP A 36 -3.18 -9.93 -9.43
C ASP A 36 -1.90 -9.74 -8.62
N GLY A 37 -0.78 -10.02 -9.27
CA GLY A 37 0.55 -9.78 -8.71
C GLY A 37 1.08 -8.37 -9.05
N PRO A 38 2.24 -8.00 -8.49
CA PRO A 38 2.85 -6.67 -8.70
C PRO A 38 2.96 -6.29 -10.18
N LYS A 39 3.37 -7.23 -11.04
CA LYS A 39 3.49 -7.03 -12.48
C LYS A 39 2.16 -6.69 -13.16
N ARG A 40 1.07 -7.39 -12.80
CA ARG A 40 -0.26 -7.13 -13.40
C ARG A 40 -0.78 -5.77 -12.95
N ILE A 41 -0.70 -5.50 -11.64
CA ILE A 41 -1.07 -4.21 -11.06
C ILE A 41 -0.28 -3.07 -11.74
N TYR A 42 1.01 -3.25 -12.03
CA TYR A 42 1.82 -2.26 -12.75
C TYR A 42 1.24 -1.90 -14.12
N TYR A 43 0.88 -2.88 -14.95
CA TYR A 43 0.35 -2.60 -16.28
C TYR A 43 -1.00 -1.91 -16.23
N GLU A 44 -1.86 -2.28 -15.28
CA GLU A 44 -3.19 -1.70 -15.12
C GLU A 44 -3.10 -0.25 -14.64
N LEU A 45 -2.33 0.02 -13.57
CA LEU A 45 -2.11 1.38 -13.09
C LEU A 45 -1.39 2.26 -14.13
N LYS A 46 -0.49 1.67 -14.94
CA LYS A 46 0.15 2.38 -16.06
C LYS A 46 -0.86 2.72 -17.16
N ALA A 47 -1.80 1.83 -17.46
CA ALA A 47 -2.87 2.09 -18.41
C ALA A 47 -3.82 3.20 -17.93
N GLU A 48 -4.02 3.32 -16.61
CA GLU A 48 -4.74 4.43 -15.97
C GLU A 48 -3.94 5.75 -15.92
N GLY A 49 -2.71 5.77 -16.44
CA GLY A 49 -1.85 6.96 -16.49
C GLY A 49 -1.00 7.20 -15.24
N ILE A 50 -0.99 6.25 -14.29
CA ILE A 50 -0.18 6.36 -13.08
C ILE A 50 1.26 5.88 -13.35
N GLN A 51 2.21 6.82 -13.31
CA GLN A 51 3.63 6.55 -13.56
C GLN A 51 4.34 6.08 -12.30
N LEU A 52 4.31 4.78 -12.05
CA LEU A 52 4.97 4.13 -10.90
C LEU A 52 5.73 2.89 -11.34
N GLY A 53 6.86 2.60 -10.68
CA GLY A 53 7.64 1.40 -10.97
C GLY A 53 7.05 0.15 -10.29
N GLU A 54 7.22 -1.02 -10.91
CA GLU A 54 6.81 -2.31 -10.33
C GLU A 54 7.41 -2.54 -8.93
N SER A 55 8.68 -2.13 -8.72
CA SER A 55 9.35 -2.18 -7.42
C SER A 55 8.63 -1.36 -6.33
N GLY A 56 8.01 -0.24 -6.71
CA GLY A 56 7.21 0.58 -5.79
C GLY A 56 5.97 -0.18 -5.33
N ILE A 57 5.25 -0.82 -6.25
CA ILE A 57 4.09 -1.67 -5.95
C ILE A 57 4.50 -2.82 -5.05
N TYR A 58 5.56 -3.54 -5.40
CA TYR A 58 6.07 -4.64 -4.60
C TYR A 58 6.39 -4.20 -3.16
N ASN A 59 7.02 -3.04 -2.98
CA ASN A 59 7.32 -2.50 -1.67
C ASN A 59 6.06 -2.13 -0.87
N VAL A 60 5.04 -1.56 -1.52
CA VAL A 60 3.74 -1.27 -0.89
C VAL A 60 3.08 -2.57 -0.44
N LEU A 61 3.01 -3.58 -1.31
CA LEU A 61 2.47 -4.89 -0.97
C LEU A 61 3.23 -5.52 0.19
N ARG A 62 4.57 -5.51 0.15
CA ARG A 62 5.42 -6.10 1.18
C ARG A 62 5.22 -5.43 2.54
N ARG A 63 5.09 -4.09 2.59
CA ARG A 63 4.86 -3.33 3.85
C ARG A 63 3.49 -3.59 4.47
N ASN A 64 2.51 -3.95 3.64
CA ASN A 64 1.15 -4.26 4.07
C ASN A 64 0.93 -5.78 4.26
N HIS A 65 1.98 -6.59 4.21
CA HIS A 65 1.89 -8.05 4.29
C HIS A 65 1.02 -8.68 3.19
N LEU A 66 1.07 -8.13 1.97
CA LEU A 66 0.28 -8.55 0.78
C LEU A 66 1.15 -9.15 -0.33
N SER A 67 2.35 -9.65 0.00
CA SER A 67 3.28 -10.19 -0.99
C SER A 67 2.78 -11.50 -1.61
N ARG A 68 2.11 -12.33 -0.82
CA ARG A 68 1.53 -13.61 -1.27
C ARG A 68 0.09 -13.43 -1.73
N ARG A 69 -0.34 -14.29 -2.66
CA ARG A 69 -1.71 -14.29 -3.19
C ARG A 69 -2.76 -14.53 -2.09
N GLU A 70 -2.50 -15.48 -1.19
CA GLU A 70 -3.38 -15.80 -0.06
C GLU A 70 -3.64 -14.58 0.83
N GLN A 71 -2.59 -13.81 1.12
CA GLN A 71 -2.70 -12.59 1.92
C GLN A 71 -3.56 -11.52 1.23
N ARG A 72 -3.44 -11.38 -0.10
CA ARG A 72 -4.29 -10.46 -0.88
C ARG A 72 -5.74 -10.90 -0.89
N LEU A 73 -6.01 -12.20 -1.00
CA LEU A 73 -7.36 -12.75 -0.95
C LEU A 73 -8.00 -12.50 0.42
N GLU A 74 -7.28 -12.74 1.51
CA GLU A 74 -7.75 -12.45 2.87
C GLU A 74 -8.00 -10.94 3.05
N PHE A 75 -7.08 -10.11 2.59
CA PHE A 75 -7.23 -8.66 2.63
C PHE A 75 -8.47 -8.16 1.88
N SER A 76 -8.72 -8.70 0.69
CA SER A 76 -9.93 -8.38 -0.09
C SER A 76 -11.20 -8.76 0.67
N LYS A 77 -11.24 -9.95 1.28
CA LYS A 77 -12.37 -10.40 2.12
C LYS A 77 -12.60 -9.48 3.32
N ASN A 78 -11.54 -9.14 4.04
CA ASN A 78 -11.62 -8.25 5.21
C ASN A 78 -12.08 -6.85 4.81
N LYS A 79 -11.57 -6.30 3.70
CA LYS A 79 -11.98 -4.97 3.22
C LYS A 79 -13.43 -4.95 2.76
N ALA A 80 -13.90 -6.02 2.10
CA ALA A 80 -15.30 -6.18 1.70
C ALA A 80 -16.28 -6.17 2.89
N MET A 81 -15.83 -6.55 4.10
CA MET A 81 -16.65 -6.52 5.32
C MET A 81 -16.81 -5.14 5.95
N HIS A 82 -16.05 -4.13 5.48
CA HIS A 82 -16.05 -2.77 6.01
C HIS A 82 -16.68 -1.73 5.07
N PHE A 83 -17.35 -2.18 3.99
CA PHE A 83 -18.10 -1.31 3.07
C PHE A 83 -19.60 -1.40 3.30
#